data_AF-A0A9D7A5Z6-F1
#
_entry.id   AF-A0A9D7A5Z6-F1
#
_cell.length_a   1.000
_cell.length_b   1.000
_cell.length_c   1.000
_cell.angle_alpha   90.00
_cell.angle_beta   90.00
_cell.angle_gamma   90.00
#
_symmetry.space_group_name_H-M   'P 1'
#
loop_
_entity.id
_entity.type
_entity.pdbx_description
1 polymer ?
#
loop_
_entity_poly.entity_id
_entity_poly.type
_entity_poly.pdbx_seq_one_letter_code
_entity_poly.pdbx_strand_id
1 'polypeptide(L)'
;MRRLANAAKRPTNLSLNAKVLDMARELGMNVSATVDALLTEEVKRRYWERWNEENKEAIEHYNARIAREGLPLARYRTFMKGR
;
A
#
# COMPACT_ATOMS: atom_id res chain seq x y z
N MET A 1 -6.46 -2.92 -4.73
CA MET A 1 -6.54 -2.90 -3.25
C MET A 1 -7.84 -2.25 -2.73
N ARG A 2 -9.02 -2.68 -3.21
CA ARG A 2 -10.32 -2.16 -2.74
C ARG A 2 -10.71 -2.90 -1.46
N ARG A 3 -10.88 -2.14 -0.36
CA ARG A 3 -11.54 -2.49 0.92
C ARG A 3 -10.72 -3.13 2.07
N LEU A 4 -9.44 -2.77 2.28
CA LEU A 4 -8.86 -2.95 3.63
C LEU A 4 -9.54 -2.03 4.66
N ALA A 5 -9.89 -0.80 4.27
CA ALA A 5 -10.42 0.23 5.20
C ALA A 5 -11.88 0.01 5.65
N ASN A 6 -12.68 -0.80 4.93
CA ASN A 6 -14.11 -1.00 5.21
C ASN A 6 -14.44 -2.47 5.58
N ALA A 7 -13.44 -3.24 6.01
CA ALA A 7 -13.63 -4.63 6.42
C ALA A 7 -14.01 -4.70 7.91
N ALA A 8 -14.90 -5.64 8.26
CA ALA A 8 -15.22 -5.92 9.65
C ALA A 8 -14.00 -6.47 10.39
N LYS A 9 -13.73 -5.97 11.60
CA LYS A 9 -12.65 -6.47 12.45
C LYS A 9 -12.93 -7.92 12.85
N ARG A 10 -11.93 -8.78 12.68
CA ARG A 10 -11.98 -10.17 13.14
C ARG A 10 -11.08 -10.30 14.36
N PRO A 11 -11.57 -10.86 15.49
CA PRO A 11 -10.72 -11.14 16.63
C PRO A 11 -9.68 -12.20 16.27
N THR A 12 -8.43 -11.97 16.65
CA THR A 12 -7.31 -12.88 16.40
C THR A 12 -6.48 -13.02 17.67
N ASN A 13 -6.19 -14.26 18.08
CA ASN A 13 -5.28 -14.51 19.18
C ASN A 13 -3.83 -14.41 18.69
N LEU A 14 -3.04 -13.56 19.35
CA LEU A 14 -1.66 -13.26 19.00
C LEU A 14 -0.78 -13.33 20.25
N SER A 15 0.41 -13.90 20.10
CA SER A 15 1.39 -14.00 21.18
C SER A 15 2.45 -12.91 21.00
N LEU A 16 2.59 -12.03 22.00
CA LEU A 16 3.59 -10.97 22.03
C LEU A 16 4.46 -11.11 23.28
N ASN A 17 5.58 -10.39 23.30
CA ASN A 17 6.43 -10.32 24.48
C ASN A 17 5.65 -9.70 25.66
N ALA A 18 5.53 -10.45 26.76
CA ALA A 18 4.78 -10.03 27.93
C ALA A 18 5.28 -8.69 28.49
N LYS A 19 6.60 -8.49 28.61
CA LYS A 19 7.18 -7.24 29.14
C LYS A 19 6.82 -6.02 28.30
N VAL A 20 6.78 -6.18 26.98
CA VAL A 20 6.39 -5.10 26.06
C VAL A 20 4.90 -4.80 26.18
N LEU A 21 4.07 -5.83 26.35
CA LEU A 21 2.64 -5.68 26.54
C LEU A 21 2.31 -4.98 27.86
N ASP A 22 2.99 -5.35 28.94
CA ASP A 22 2.83 -4.74 30.26
C ASP A 22 3.22 -3.26 30.21
N MET A 23 4.40 -2.95 29.65
CA MET A 23 4.84 -1.57 29.45
C MET A 23 3.88 -0.77 28.57
N ALA A 24 3.37 -1.34 27.48
CA ALA A 24 2.40 -0.67 26.61
C ALA A 24 1.08 -0.35 27.36
N ARG A 25 0.65 -1.25 28.26
CA ARG A 25 -0.52 -1.03 29.12
C ARG A 25 -0.28 0.04 30.16
N GLU A 26 0.89 0.05 30.81
CA GLU A 26 1.30 1.09 31.76
C GLU A 26 1.33 2.48 31.11
N LEU A 27 1.75 2.54 29.85
CA LEU A 27 1.76 3.76 29.03
C LEU A 27 0.38 4.15 28.47
N GLY A 28 -0.68 3.38 28.78
CA GLY A 28 -2.04 3.66 28.31
C GLY A 28 -2.26 3.45 26.80
N MET A 29 -1.40 2.66 26.14
CA MET A 29 -1.49 2.45 24.70
C MET A 29 -2.68 1.55 24.32
N ASN A 30 -3.37 1.91 23.23
CA ASN A 30 -4.35 1.01 22.61
C ASN A 30 -3.63 -0.02 21.73
N VAL A 31 -3.16 -1.09 22.35
CA VAL A 31 -2.36 -2.15 21.69
C VAL A 31 -3.06 -2.71 20.45
N SER A 32 -4.38 -2.92 20.52
CA SER A 32 -5.14 -3.44 19.38
C SER A 32 -5.11 -2.48 18.19
N ALA A 33 -5.34 -1.19 18.42
CA ALA A 33 -5.30 -0.18 17.36
C ALA A 33 -3.88 0.00 16.78
N THR A 34 -2.85 -0.05 17.62
CA THR A 34 -1.45 0.06 17.18
C THR A 34 -1.06 -1.12 16.30
N VAL A 35 -1.37 -2.36 16.72
CA VAL A 35 -1.06 -3.56 15.94
C VAL A 35 -1.83 -3.58 14.62
N ASP A 36 -3.10 -3.18 14.63
CA ASP A 36 -3.95 -3.07 13.42
C ASP A 36 -3.36 -2.12 12.39
N ALA A 37 -2.89 -0.94 12.82
CA ALA A 37 -2.25 0.04 11.96
C ALA A 37 -0.93 -0.50 11.36
N LEU A 38 -0.04 -1.03 12.20
CA LEU A 38 1.26 -1.57 11.77
C LEU A 38 1.09 -2.73 10.78
N LEU A 39 0.16 -3.64 11.06
CA LEU A 39 -0.13 -4.77 10.19
C LEU A 39 -0.72 -4.31 8.85
N THR A 40 -1.62 -3.31 8.88
CA THR A 40 -2.19 -2.73 7.66
C THR A 40 -1.12 -2.14 6.76
N GLU A 41 -0.16 -1.39 7.33
CA GLU A 41 0.94 -0.80 6.57
C GLU A 41 1.86 -1.86 5.98
N GLU A 42 2.26 -2.86 6.76
CA GLU A 42 3.14 -3.94 6.28
C GLU A 42 2.46 -4.77 5.18
N VAL A 43 1.17 -5.08 5.33
CA VAL A 43 0.39 -5.78 4.29
C VAL A 43 0.34 -4.95 3.00
N LYS A 44 0.09 -3.65 3.10
CA LYS A 44 0.09 -2.75 1.93
C LYS A 44 1.44 -2.75 1.24
N ARG A 45 2.52 -2.65 2.01
CA ARG A 45 3.90 -2.65 1.49
C ARG A 45 4.19 -3.92 0.71
N ARG A 46 3.99 -5.09 1.35
CA ARG A 46 4.22 -6.41 0.74
C ARG A 46 3.37 -6.63 -0.51
N TYR A 47 2.11 -6.19 -0.47
CA TYR A 47 1.23 -6.29 -1.62
C TYR A 47 1.76 -5.48 -2.81
N TRP A 48 2.17 -4.23 -2.58
CA TRP A 48 2.69 -3.39 -3.66
C TRP A 48 4.05 -3.84 -4.17
N GLU A 49 4.94 -4.32 -3.29
CA GLU A 49 6.21 -4.95 -3.70
C GLU A 49 5.95 -6.11 -4.66
N ARG A 50 5.04 -7.02 -4.30
CA ARG A 50 4.67 -8.15 -5.15
C ARG A 50 3.99 -7.71 -6.45
N TRP A 51 3.06 -6.76 -6.37
CA TRP A 51 2.38 -6.26 -7.56
C TRP A 51 3.36 -5.59 -8.53
N ASN A 52 4.30 -4.80 -8.03
CA ASN A 52 5.33 -4.17 -8.86
C ASN A 52 6.21 -5.22 -9.56
N GLU A 53 6.61 -6.28 -8.86
CA GLU A 53 7.39 -7.36 -9.46
C GLU A 53 6.58 -8.09 -10.55
N GLU A 54 5.34 -8.48 -10.25
CA GLU A 54 4.46 -9.18 -11.20
C GLU A 54 4.12 -8.33 -12.43
N ASN A 55 4.06 -7.01 -12.30
CA ASN A 55 3.68 -6.10 -13.38
C ASN A 55 4.87 -5.40 -14.03
N LYS A 56 6.10 -5.72 -13.62
CA LYS A 56 7.33 -5.06 -14.08
C LYS A 56 7.46 -5.07 -15.59
N GLU A 57 7.31 -6.24 -16.21
CA GLU A 57 7.45 -6.41 -17.66
C GLU A 57 6.35 -5.64 -18.43
N ALA A 58 5.10 -5.66 -17.93
CA ALA A 58 4.01 -4.90 -18.53
C ALA A 58 4.24 -3.39 -18.44
N ILE A 59 4.77 -2.90 -17.31
CA ILE A 59 5.15 -1.50 -17.11
C ILE A 59 6.30 -1.13 -18.05
N GLU A 60 7.33 -1.95 -18.16
CA GLU A 60 8.47 -1.74 -19.07
C GLU A 60 8.01 -1.67 -20.53
N HIS A 61 7.18 -2.61 -20.97
CA HIS A 61 6.60 -2.61 -22.31
C HIS A 61 5.76 -1.35 -22.57
N TYR A 62 4.92 -0.95 -21.61
CA TYR A 62 4.14 0.28 -21.72
C TYR A 62 5.04 1.52 -21.80
N ASN A 63 6.06 1.62 -20.95
CA ASN A 63 7.02 2.73 -20.95
C ASN A 63 7.78 2.81 -22.29
N ALA A 64 8.21 1.68 -22.83
CA ALA A 64 8.87 1.61 -24.14
C ALA A 64 7.93 2.08 -25.27
N ARG A 65 6.65 1.70 -25.21
CA ARG A 65 5.63 2.19 -26.14
C ARG A 65 5.47 3.71 -26.05
N ILE A 66 5.34 4.26 -24.84
CA ILE A 66 5.22 5.72 -24.63
C ILE A 66 6.46 6.46 -25.14
N ALA A 67 7.67 5.92 -24.93
CA ALA A 67 8.89 6.53 -25.44
C ALA A 67 8.93 6.58 -26.97
N ARG A 68 8.39 5.55 -27.64
CA ARG A 68 8.34 5.46 -29.11
C ARG A 68 7.20 6.27 -29.72
N GLU A 69 6.01 6.19 -29.16
CA GLU A 69 4.76 6.68 -29.76
C GLU A 69 4.27 8.00 -29.14
N GLY A 70 4.87 8.41 -28.02
CA GLY A 70 4.37 9.50 -27.19
C GLY A 70 3.16 9.10 -26.36
N LEU A 71 2.66 10.04 -25.56
CA LEU A 71 1.47 9.81 -24.73
C LEU A 71 0.21 9.64 -25.60
N PRO A 72 -0.56 8.55 -25.39
CA PRO A 72 -1.86 8.41 -26.01
C PRO A 72 -2.72 9.65 -25.76
N LEU A 73 -3.44 10.09 -26.79
CA LEU A 73 -4.35 11.23 -26.74
C LEU A 73 -3.68 12.59 -26.44
N ALA A 74 -2.34 12.68 -26.40
CA ALA A 74 -1.63 13.96 -26.19
C ALA A 74 -2.09 15.06 -27.15
N ARG A 75 -2.43 14.68 -28.39
CA ARG A 75 -2.97 15.61 -29.42
C ARG A 75 -4.25 16.33 -28.99
N TYR A 76 -5.07 15.71 -28.15
CA TYR A 76 -6.33 16.28 -27.64
C TYR A 76 -6.19 17.01 -26.30
N ARG A 77 -4.99 17.02 -25.70
CA ARG A 77 -4.76 17.67 -24.41
C ARG A 77 -5.03 19.19 -24.53
N THR A 78 -5.90 19.75 -23.70
CA THR A 78 -6.27 21.18 -23.72
C THR A 78 -5.54 22.03 -22.68
N PHE A 79 -4.85 21.41 -21.73
CA PHE A 79 -4.13 22.07 -20.64
C PHE A 79 -2.61 21.78 -20.70
N MET A 80 -1.79 22.62 -20.07
CA MET A 80 -0.32 22.48 -19.98
C MET A 80 0.39 22.27 -21.34
N LYS A 81 -0.11 22.86 -22.43
CA LYS A 81 0.60 22.91 -23.73
C LYS A 81 1.67 24.00 -23.66
N GLY A 82 2.93 23.63 -23.42
CA GLY A 82 4.08 24.54 -23.49
C GLY A 82 4.61 25.09 -22.16
N ARG A 83 4.35 24.41 -21.04
CA ARG A 83 5.15 24.56 -19.82
C ARG A 83 6.19 23.45 -19.76
#